data_AF-A0A1I7XTT2-F1
#
_entry.id   AF-A0A1I7XTT2-F1
#
_cell.length_a   1.000
_cell.length_b   1.000
_cell.length_c   1.000
_cell.angle_alpha   90.00
_cell.angle_beta   90.00
_cell.angle_gamma   90.00
#
_symmetry.space_group_name_H-M   'P 1'
#
loop_
_entity.id
_entity.type
_entity.pdbx_description
1 polymer ?
#
loop_
_entity_poly.entity_id
_entity_poly.type
_entity_poly.pdbx_seq_one_letter_code
_entity_poly.pdbx_strand_id
1 'polypeptide(L)'
;MSQSMGYVDVRFAILDEQAYYRDIFRNLSVELDPDLMEINGPFIMDSQFEALNKEQRRNRKRKKESYVQEEFSKVCSAVANMAKNIRNIGRDLGYFQATSIKDNNKASREAARRVMKDGITFDLIVMDPPWYNLSVKRKGRYVMNDSILKQITIDSLSPRGLVAIWITNRKGIAEEVAIHLKRWNLKRLVVWHWLKVTKEGEPVCEFHLSHKVPFESLILAVREECAPEYCKKLPSDGFIFSR
;
A
#
# COMPACT_ATOMS: atom_id res chain seq x y z
N MET A 1 13.46 -6.21 21.80
CA MET A 1 13.50 -5.59 20.47
C MET A 1 13.93 -6.68 19.51
N SER A 2 13.04 -7.10 18.61
CA SER A 2 13.25 -8.23 17.70
C SER A 2 14.50 -8.01 16.83
N GLN A 3 15.19 -9.09 16.48
CA GLN A 3 16.37 -9.14 15.57
C GLN A 3 16.06 -8.67 14.13
N SER A 4 14.84 -8.17 13.86
CA SER A 4 14.39 -7.72 12.55
C SER A 4 14.79 -6.30 12.15
N MET A 5 15.11 -5.42 13.12
CA MET A 5 15.64 -4.08 12.82
C MET A 5 17.12 -4.21 12.47
N GLY A 6 17.39 -4.44 11.19
CA GLY A 6 18.70 -4.79 10.67
C GLY A 6 19.79 -3.72 10.86
N TYR A 7 19.43 -2.43 10.81
CA TYR A 7 20.33 -1.33 11.14
C TYR A 7 19.54 -0.11 11.63
N VAL A 8 20.05 0.59 12.64
CA VAL A 8 19.43 1.79 13.22
C VAL A 8 20.47 2.88 13.42
N ASP A 9 20.28 4.00 12.74
CA ASP A 9 21.00 5.27 12.94
C ASP A 9 20.02 6.30 13.50
N VAL A 10 20.55 7.34 14.14
CA VAL A 10 19.74 8.47 14.63
C VAL A 10 18.90 9.15 13.53
N ARG A 11 19.28 8.99 12.26
CA ARG A 11 18.58 9.59 11.11
C ARG A 11 17.75 8.61 10.28
N PHE A 12 18.02 7.31 10.30
CA PHE A 12 17.29 6.32 9.51
C PHE A 12 17.48 4.90 10.05
N ALA A 13 16.61 3.98 9.65
CA ALA A 13 16.77 2.55 9.88
C ALA A 13 16.63 1.77 8.57
N ILE A 14 17.28 0.60 8.48
CA ILE A 14 17.06 -0.38 7.42
C ILE A 14 16.33 -1.56 8.06
N LEU A 15 15.14 -1.86 7.54
CA LEU A 15 14.31 -2.98 7.97
C LEU A 15 14.41 -4.10 6.92
N ASP A 16 14.79 -5.29 7.35
CA ASP A 16 14.61 -6.50 6.55
C ASP A 16 13.19 -7.02 6.81
N GLU A 17 12.27 -6.62 5.94
CA GLU A 17 10.85 -6.97 6.07
C GLU A 17 10.62 -8.49 6.00
N GLN A 18 11.42 -9.21 5.19
CA GLN A 18 11.28 -10.65 5.08
C GLN A 18 11.75 -11.34 6.37
N ALA A 19 12.89 -10.91 6.94
CA ALA A 19 13.33 -11.40 8.25
C ALA A 19 12.34 -11.05 9.37
N TYR A 20 11.75 -9.84 9.32
CA TYR A 20 10.73 -9.42 10.27
C TYR A 20 9.51 -10.34 10.26
N TYR A 21 8.91 -10.58 9.09
CA TYR A 21 7.75 -11.47 9.01
C TYR A 21 8.11 -12.92 9.32
N ARG A 22 9.30 -13.41 8.92
CA ARG A 22 9.77 -14.75 9.32
C ARG A 22 9.81 -14.89 10.85
N ASP A 23 10.29 -13.88 11.58
CA ASP A 23 10.32 -13.92 13.05
C ASP A 23 8.91 -13.85 13.65
N ILE A 24 8.05 -12.94 13.17
CA ILE A 24 6.65 -12.83 13.64
C ILE A 24 5.90 -14.16 13.48
N PHE A 25 6.05 -14.78 12.31
CA PHE A 25 5.32 -15.97 11.93
C PHE A 25 6.11 -17.26 12.16
N ARG A 26 7.25 -17.22 12.87
CA ARG A 26 8.14 -18.37 13.06
C ARG A 26 7.48 -19.61 13.67
N ASN A 27 6.40 -19.41 14.43
CA ASN A 27 5.64 -20.47 15.08
C ASN A 27 4.53 -21.04 14.19
N LEU A 28 4.24 -20.39 13.06
CA LEU A 28 3.40 -20.97 12.03
C LEU A 28 4.31 -21.89 11.20
N SER A 29 3.90 -23.14 11.01
CA SER A 29 4.63 -24.11 10.17
C SER A 29 4.48 -23.78 8.67
N VAL A 30 4.77 -22.53 8.29
CA VAL A 30 4.62 -21.98 6.95
C VAL A 30 5.91 -21.26 6.56
N GLU A 31 6.25 -21.34 5.29
CA GLU A 31 7.38 -20.63 4.70
C GLU A 31 6.86 -19.41 3.91
N LEU A 32 7.52 -18.26 4.07
CA LEU A 32 7.19 -17.07 3.28
C LEU A 32 7.77 -17.24 1.87
N ASP A 33 6.91 -17.13 0.86
CA ASP A 33 7.35 -17.09 -0.54
C ASP A 33 8.08 -15.76 -0.81
N PRO A 34 9.42 -15.78 -1.05
CA PRO A 34 10.18 -14.57 -1.33
C PRO A 34 9.69 -13.85 -2.58
N ASP A 35 9.17 -14.58 -3.57
CA ASP A 35 8.72 -13.98 -4.83
C ASP A 35 7.58 -12.97 -4.61
N LEU A 36 6.78 -13.14 -3.55
CA LEU A 36 5.70 -12.19 -3.19
C LEU A 36 6.22 -10.88 -2.58
N MET A 37 7.46 -10.88 -2.07
CA MET A 37 8.07 -9.75 -1.35
C MET A 37 9.12 -9.03 -2.20
N GLU A 38 9.71 -9.69 -3.19
CA GLU A 38 10.79 -9.13 -4.00
C GLU A 38 10.29 -8.07 -4.99
N ILE A 39 10.92 -6.89 -4.92
CA ILE A 39 10.75 -5.78 -5.87
C ILE A 39 12.10 -5.58 -6.56
N ASN A 40 12.26 -6.20 -7.74
CA ASN A 40 13.52 -6.22 -8.49
C ASN A 40 13.74 -4.97 -9.36
N GLY A 41 12.76 -4.05 -9.40
CA GLY A 41 12.88 -2.79 -10.11
C GLY A 41 11.78 -1.79 -9.77
N PRO A 42 11.90 -0.54 -10.24
CA PRO A 42 10.83 0.43 -10.10
C PRO A 42 9.59 -0.05 -10.87
N PHE A 43 8.42 0.07 -10.26
CA PHE A 43 7.18 -0.26 -10.94
C PHE A 43 6.95 0.67 -12.14
N ILE A 44 6.77 0.06 -13.31
CA ILE A 44 6.37 0.73 -14.55
C ILE A 44 5.40 -0.17 -15.33
N MET A 45 4.46 0.43 -16.06
CA MET A 45 3.48 -0.35 -16.84
C MET A 45 4.18 -1.24 -17.86
N ASP A 46 3.60 -2.42 -18.17
CA ASP A 46 4.18 -3.40 -19.10
C ASP A 46 4.53 -2.77 -20.46
N SER A 47 3.64 -1.95 -21.02
CA SER A 47 3.88 -1.22 -22.26
C SER A 47 5.05 -0.22 -22.17
N GLN A 48 5.23 0.43 -21.02
CA GLN A 48 6.35 1.35 -20.79
C GLN A 48 7.66 0.59 -20.59
N PHE A 49 7.63 -0.54 -19.87
CA PHE A 49 8.78 -1.43 -19.68
C PHE A 49 9.26 -1.99 -21.02
N GLU A 50 8.36 -2.52 -21.84
CA GLU A 50 8.69 -2.99 -23.19
C GLU A 50 9.25 -1.88 -24.09
N ALA A 51 8.68 -0.68 -24.04
CA ALA A 51 9.16 0.44 -24.85
C ALA A 51 10.59 0.88 -24.45
N LEU A 52 10.90 0.87 -23.14
CA LEU A 52 12.26 1.16 -22.65
C LEU A 52 13.28 0.10 -23.07
N ASN A 53 12.85 -1.15 -23.20
CA ASN A 53 13.72 -2.25 -23.65
C ASN A 53 13.88 -2.30 -25.19
N LYS A 54 12.92 -1.75 -25.96
CA LYS A 54 12.93 -1.75 -27.43
C LYS A 54 13.76 -0.62 -28.06
N GLU A 55 14.03 0.48 -27.35
CA GLU A 55 14.77 1.61 -27.91
C GLU A 55 15.89 2.10 -26.97
N GLN A 56 17.14 2.09 -27.47
CA GLN A 56 18.19 3.01 -27.03
C GLN A 56 17.81 4.45 -27.40
N ARG A 57 16.75 5.00 -26.82
CA ARG A 57 16.23 6.31 -27.24
C ARG A 57 17.09 7.45 -26.68
N ARG A 58 17.49 8.34 -27.60
CA ARG A 58 18.07 9.66 -27.33
C ARG A 58 17.21 10.43 -26.33
N ASN A 59 17.82 10.85 -25.22
CA ASN A 59 17.24 11.74 -24.22
C ASN A 59 16.78 13.06 -24.84
N ARG A 60 15.50 13.20 -25.20
CA ARG A 60 14.90 14.51 -25.41
C ARG A 60 14.63 15.13 -24.05
N LYS A 61 15.47 16.09 -23.65
CA LYS A 61 15.24 16.95 -22.48
C LYS A 61 13.89 17.66 -22.64
N ARG A 62 12.86 17.16 -21.98
CA ARG A 62 11.60 17.90 -21.80
C ARG A 62 11.89 19.09 -20.89
N LYS A 63 11.60 20.31 -21.35
CA LYS A 63 11.71 21.53 -20.55
C LYS A 63 10.73 21.39 -19.37
N LYS A 64 11.26 21.28 -18.16
CA LYS A 64 10.47 21.13 -16.93
C LYS A 64 9.92 22.52 -16.59
N GLU A 65 8.61 22.69 -16.57
CA GLU A 65 8.00 23.93 -16.07
C GLU A 65 8.37 24.10 -14.60
N SER A 66 9.09 25.18 -14.31
CA SER A 66 9.62 25.51 -12.99
C SER A 66 8.57 26.31 -12.21
N TYR A 67 7.63 25.60 -11.61
CA TYR A 67 7.01 26.04 -10.36
C TYR A 67 7.33 25.00 -9.30
N VAL A 68 8.54 25.12 -8.75
CA VAL A 68 8.94 24.38 -7.56
C VAL A 68 9.30 25.43 -6.52
N GLN A 69 8.53 25.48 -5.42
CA GLN A 69 8.93 26.21 -4.22
C GLN A 69 10.35 25.77 -3.86
N GLU A 70 11.27 26.71 -3.74
CA GLU A 70 12.71 26.50 -3.51
C GLU A 70 12.98 25.49 -2.37
N GLU A 71 12.12 25.51 -1.35
CA GLU A 71 12.13 24.61 -0.20
C GLU A 71 11.90 23.13 -0.57
N PHE A 72 10.93 22.83 -1.45
CA PHE A 72 10.68 21.46 -1.93
C PHE A 72 11.87 20.91 -2.72
N SER A 73 12.59 21.78 -3.43
CA SER A 73 13.82 21.42 -4.15
C SER A 73 14.97 21.05 -3.19
N LYS A 74 15.11 21.81 -2.09
CA LYS A 74 16.10 21.54 -1.03
C LYS A 74 15.83 20.20 -0.35
N VAL A 75 14.57 19.92 0.02
CA VAL A 75 14.16 18.63 0.61
C VAL A 75 14.45 17.47 -0.33
N CYS A 76 14.05 17.57 -1.61
CA CYS A 76 14.33 16.53 -2.61
C CYS A 76 15.84 16.21 -2.70
N SER A 77 16.68 17.25 -2.70
CA SER A 77 18.13 17.09 -2.79
C SER A 77 18.71 16.43 -1.53
N ALA A 78 18.23 16.82 -0.35
CA ALA A 78 18.62 16.20 0.92
C ALA A 78 18.24 14.71 0.98
N VAL A 79 17.01 14.38 0.58
CA VAL A 79 16.53 12.98 0.52
C VAL A 79 17.33 12.17 -0.50
N ALA A 80 17.65 12.73 -1.67
CA ALA A 80 18.46 12.03 -2.68
C ALA A 80 19.88 11.71 -2.17
N ASN A 81 20.50 12.63 -1.43
CA ASN A 81 21.80 12.40 -0.79
C ASN A 81 21.70 11.35 0.31
N MET A 82 20.67 11.42 1.16
CA MET A 82 20.43 10.41 2.20
C MET A 82 20.22 9.02 1.58
N ALA A 83 19.41 8.91 0.53
CA ALA A 83 19.19 7.66 -0.19
C ALA A 83 20.47 7.09 -0.81
N LYS A 84 21.44 7.93 -1.22
CA LYS A 84 22.77 7.46 -1.65
C LYS A 84 23.55 6.84 -0.48
N ASN A 85 23.55 7.49 0.67
CA ASN A 85 24.23 7.00 1.86
C ASN A 85 23.61 5.70 2.39
N ILE A 86 22.28 5.64 2.49
CA ILE A 86 21.52 4.43 2.89
C ILE A 86 21.87 3.27 1.97
N ARG A 87 21.90 3.49 0.64
CA ARG A 87 22.27 2.46 -0.33
C ARG A 87 23.69 1.93 -0.15
N ASN A 88 24.65 2.80 0.17
CA ASN A 88 26.02 2.35 0.40
C ASN A 88 26.11 1.52 1.67
N ILE A 89 25.59 2.03 2.79
CA ILE A 89 25.57 1.32 4.07
C ILE A 89 24.85 -0.02 3.96
N GLY A 90 23.67 -0.05 3.33
CA GLY A 90 22.93 -1.29 3.14
C GLY A 90 23.65 -2.29 2.22
N ARG A 91 24.50 -1.85 1.27
CA ARG A 91 25.37 -2.79 0.52
C ARG A 91 26.49 -3.33 1.38
N ASP A 92 27.16 -2.47 2.13
CA ASP A 92 28.27 -2.86 3.01
C ASP A 92 27.82 -3.85 4.08
N LEU A 93 26.57 -3.72 4.55
CA LEU A 93 25.93 -4.63 5.50
C LEU A 93 25.24 -5.84 4.85
N GLY A 94 25.21 -5.94 3.51
CA GLY A 94 24.62 -7.06 2.78
C GLY A 94 23.10 -7.01 2.58
N TYR A 95 22.40 -5.98 3.06
CA TYR A 95 20.96 -5.77 2.84
C TYR A 95 20.59 -5.45 1.39
N PHE A 96 21.49 -4.82 0.64
CA PHE A 96 21.27 -4.47 -0.77
C PHE A 96 22.30 -5.13 -1.66
N GLN A 97 21.85 -5.74 -2.75
CA GLN A 97 22.72 -6.37 -3.73
C GLN A 97 22.49 -5.78 -5.13
N ALA A 98 23.52 -5.83 -5.97
CA ALA A 98 23.35 -5.49 -7.38
C ALA A 98 22.61 -6.65 -8.08
N THR A 99 21.35 -6.46 -8.43
CA THR A 99 20.62 -7.41 -9.27
C THR A 99 20.91 -7.16 -10.74
N SER A 100 21.19 -8.23 -11.48
CA SER A 100 21.26 -8.20 -12.96
C SER A 100 19.86 -8.24 -13.58
N ILE A 101 18.86 -8.70 -12.84
CA ILE A 101 17.47 -8.83 -13.26
C ILE A 101 16.75 -7.53 -12.92
N LYS A 102 16.36 -6.78 -13.95
CA LYS A 102 15.41 -5.68 -13.79
C LYS A 102 14.08 -6.12 -14.35
N ASP A 103 13.07 -6.17 -13.50
CA ASP A 103 11.70 -6.36 -13.93
C ASP A 103 10.85 -5.17 -13.43
N ASN A 104 9.60 -5.14 -13.87
CA ASN A 104 8.61 -4.20 -13.38
C ASN A 104 7.68 -4.87 -12.34
N ASN A 105 8.27 -5.68 -11.44
CA ASN A 105 7.57 -6.56 -10.51
C ASN A 105 6.72 -7.60 -11.25
N LYS A 106 7.25 -8.18 -12.32
CA LYS A 106 6.55 -9.21 -13.09
C LYS A 106 6.55 -10.52 -12.30
N ALA A 107 7.68 -10.91 -11.72
CA ALA A 107 7.80 -12.15 -10.95
C ALA A 107 6.81 -12.18 -9.77
N SER A 108 6.78 -11.12 -8.96
CA SER A 108 5.84 -11.00 -7.82
C SER A 108 4.38 -10.99 -8.27
N ARG A 109 4.05 -10.31 -9.38
CA ARG A 109 2.71 -10.35 -9.97
C ARG A 109 2.33 -11.74 -10.49
N GLU A 110 3.28 -12.51 -11.00
CA GLU A 110 3.05 -13.88 -11.46
C GLU A 110 2.92 -14.87 -10.30
N ALA A 111 3.74 -14.74 -9.26
CA ALA A 111 3.59 -15.47 -7.99
C ALA A 111 2.20 -15.24 -7.38
N ALA A 112 1.77 -13.98 -7.25
CA ALA A 112 0.43 -13.66 -6.77
C ALA A 112 -0.68 -14.29 -7.65
N ARG A 113 -0.51 -14.31 -8.98
CA ARG A 113 -1.48 -14.96 -9.89
C ARG A 113 -1.49 -16.48 -9.76
N ARG A 114 -0.36 -17.14 -9.48
CA ARG A 114 -0.29 -18.59 -9.24
C ARG A 114 -1.09 -18.97 -8.00
N VAL A 115 -0.84 -18.28 -6.89
CA VAL A 115 -1.58 -18.46 -5.62
C VAL A 115 -3.09 -18.37 -5.84
N MET A 116 -3.53 -17.38 -6.63
CA MET A 116 -4.95 -17.20 -6.96
C MET A 116 -5.52 -18.32 -7.87
N LYS A 117 -4.70 -18.93 -8.74
CA LYS A 117 -5.13 -20.04 -9.61
C LYS A 117 -5.25 -21.36 -8.86
N ASP A 118 -4.46 -21.55 -7.81
CA ASP A 118 -4.45 -22.77 -7.01
C ASP A 118 -5.66 -22.87 -6.06
N GLY A 119 -6.61 -21.94 -6.16
CA GLY A 119 -7.84 -21.93 -5.35
C GLY A 119 -7.60 -21.60 -3.88
N ILE A 120 -6.42 -21.04 -3.55
CA ILE A 120 -6.11 -20.62 -2.20
C ILE A 120 -7.10 -19.53 -1.79
N THR A 121 -7.63 -19.68 -0.58
CA THR A 121 -8.50 -18.68 0.02
C THR A 121 -7.84 -18.05 1.24
N PHE A 122 -8.23 -16.81 1.51
CA PHE A 122 -7.71 -15.98 2.59
C PHE A 122 -8.81 -15.71 3.61
N ASP A 123 -8.47 -15.88 4.89
CA ASP A 123 -9.37 -15.50 5.99
C ASP A 123 -9.40 -13.99 6.23
N LEU A 124 -8.42 -13.25 5.72
CA LEU A 124 -8.36 -11.80 5.77
C LEU A 124 -7.79 -11.25 4.46
N ILE A 125 -8.52 -10.31 3.85
CA ILE A 125 -8.05 -9.50 2.74
C ILE A 125 -7.99 -8.05 3.20
N VAL A 126 -6.81 -7.43 3.14
CA VAL A 126 -6.64 -5.99 3.41
C VAL A 126 -6.41 -5.26 2.09
N MET A 127 -7.15 -4.19 1.87
CA MET A 127 -7.14 -3.43 0.62
C MET A 127 -6.88 -1.97 0.91
N ASP A 128 -5.94 -1.37 0.16
CA ASP A 128 -5.79 0.08 0.04
C ASP A 128 -5.98 0.49 -1.42
N PRO A 129 -7.23 0.61 -1.89
CA PRO A 129 -7.50 0.83 -3.30
C PRO A 129 -7.09 2.24 -3.75
N PRO A 130 -6.63 2.41 -4.99
CA PRO A 130 -6.29 3.73 -5.54
C PRO A 130 -7.54 4.54 -5.87
N TRP A 131 -8.25 5.00 -4.83
CA TRP A 131 -9.50 5.76 -4.97
C TRP A 131 -9.33 6.97 -5.87
N TYR A 132 -10.31 7.21 -6.74
CA TYR A 132 -10.25 8.31 -7.68
C TYR A 132 -10.09 9.66 -6.97
N ASN A 133 -9.14 10.46 -7.46
CA ASN A 133 -8.81 11.73 -6.87
C ASN A 133 -8.62 12.79 -7.96
N LEU A 134 -9.54 13.75 -8.01
CA LEU A 134 -9.53 14.84 -9.00
C LEU A 134 -8.28 15.72 -8.89
N SER A 135 -7.76 15.94 -7.67
CA SER A 135 -6.56 16.76 -7.48
C SER A 135 -5.33 16.09 -8.07
N VAL A 136 -5.24 14.76 -7.95
CA VAL A 136 -4.17 13.95 -8.54
C VAL A 136 -4.31 13.91 -10.06
N LYS A 137 -5.53 13.71 -10.56
CA LYS A 137 -5.83 13.72 -12.01
C LYS A 137 -5.43 15.04 -12.67
N ARG A 138 -5.80 16.19 -12.07
CA ARG A 138 -5.46 17.53 -12.60
C ARG A 138 -3.95 17.77 -12.69
N LYS A 139 -3.17 17.19 -11.78
CA LYS A 139 -1.70 17.29 -11.80
C LYS A 139 -1.06 16.45 -12.92
N GLY A 140 -1.80 15.53 -13.55
CA GLY A 140 -1.32 14.70 -14.66
C GLY A 140 -0.15 13.77 -14.34
N ARG A 141 0.20 13.61 -13.05
CA ARG A 141 1.35 12.80 -12.60
C ARG A 141 1.03 11.31 -12.53
N TYR A 142 -0.24 10.97 -12.36
CA TYR A 142 -0.72 9.59 -12.28
C TYR A 142 -1.93 9.42 -13.20
N VAL A 143 -1.97 8.30 -13.92
CA VAL A 143 -3.16 7.89 -14.67
C VAL A 143 -4.15 7.32 -13.66
N MET A 144 -5.20 8.08 -13.35
CA MET A 144 -6.30 7.60 -12.51
C MET A 144 -7.31 6.85 -13.38
N ASN A 145 -7.54 5.58 -13.09
CA ASN A 145 -8.48 4.74 -13.84
C ASN A 145 -9.46 4.02 -12.90
N ASP A 146 -10.68 4.53 -12.84
CA ASP A 146 -11.76 4.02 -11.98
C ASP A 146 -12.21 2.61 -12.37
N SER A 147 -11.91 2.19 -13.60
CA SER A 147 -12.25 0.83 -14.05
C SER A 147 -11.39 -0.25 -13.39
N ILE A 148 -10.24 0.10 -12.80
CA ILE A 148 -9.36 -0.90 -12.15
C ILE A 148 -10.09 -1.53 -10.95
N LEU A 149 -10.76 -0.73 -10.12
CA LEU A 149 -11.55 -1.26 -9.00
C LEU A 149 -12.70 -2.14 -9.47
N LYS A 150 -13.21 -1.89 -10.69
CA LYS A 150 -14.23 -2.73 -11.30
C LYS A 150 -13.70 -4.10 -11.75
N GLN A 151 -12.38 -4.28 -11.88
CA GLN A 151 -11.80 -5.57 -12.26
C GLN A 151 -11.48 -6.45 -11.04
N ILE A 152 -11.49 -5.89 -9.83
CA ILE A 152 -11.22 -6.63 -8.60
C ILE A 152 -12.40 -7.56 -8.28
N THR A 153 -12.12 -8.85 -8.12
CA THR A 153 -13.02 -9.87 -7.57
C THR A 153 -12.60 -10.22 -6.14
N ILE A 154 -13.47 -10.91 -5.40
CA ILE A 154 -13.20 -11.36 -4.03
C ILE A 154 -13.22 -12.90 -3.92
N ASP A 155 -12.97 -13.58 -5.03
CA ASP A 155 -13.16 -15.03 -5.15
C ASP A 155 -12.21 -15.83 -4.25
N SER A 156 -11.05 -15.26 -3.92
CA SER A 156 -10.11 -15.82 -2.96
C SER A 156 -10.46 -15.52 -1.50
N LEU A 157 -11.60 -14.92 -1.18
CA LEU A 157 -12.03 -14.77 0.22
C LEU A 157 -12.66 -16.06 0.73
N SER A 158 -12.13 -16.58 1.83
CA SER A 158 -12.67 -17.77 2.48
C SER A 158 -14.15 -17.57 2.85
N PRO A 159 -14.96 -18.63 3.00
CA PRO A 159 -16.38 -18.49 3.32
C PRO A 159 -16.67 -17.66 4.58
N ARG A 160 -15.75 -17.63 5.54
CA ARG A 160 -15.83 -16.86 6.78
C ARG A 160 -14.86 -15.68 6.83
N GLY A 161 -14.26 -15.34 5.69
CA GLY A 161 -13.21 -14.35 5.61
C GLY A 161 -13.71 -12.92 5.85
N LEU A 162 -12.78 -12.08 6.31
CA LEU A 162 -12.95 -10.66 6.56
C LEU A 162 -12.26 -9.85 5.46
N VAL A 163 -12.89 -8.76 5.03
CA VAL A 163 -12.29 -7.77 4.14
C VAL A 163 -12.16 -6.45 4.88
N ALA A 164 -10.95 -5.91 4.91
CA ALA A 164 -10.63 -4.60 5.48
C ALA A 164 -10.23 -3.64 4.34
N ILE A 165 -10.96 -2.54 4.18
CA ILE A 165 -10.79 -1.62 3.04
C ILE A 165 -10.48 -0.22 3.56
N TRP A 166 -9.28 0.28 3.31
CA TRP A 166 -8.94 1.67 3.56
C TRP A 166 -9.72 2.58 2.61
N ILE A 167 -10.27 3.66 3.15
CA ILE A 167 -11.04 4.65 2.39
C ILE A 167 -10.57 6.07 2.71
N THR A 168 -10.69 6.94 1.72
CA THR A 168 -10.45 8.38 1.87
C THR A 168 -11.65 9.10 2.48
N ASN A 169 -11.47 10.34 2.95
CA ASN A 169 -12.58 11.20 3.41
C ASN A 169 -13.28 12.00 2.29
N ARG A 170 -13.17 11.57 1.02
CA ARG A 170 -13.85 12.27 -0.08
C ARG A 170 -15.37 12.06 0.01
N LYS A 171 -16.14 13.08 -0.35
CA LYS A 171 -17.59 12.93 -0.55
C LYS A 171 -17.88 11.88 -1.64
N GLY A 172 -18.85 10.99 -1.41
CA GLY A 172 -19.23 9.94 -2.35
C GLY A 172 -18.48 8.61 -2.19
N ILE A 173 -17.47 8.54 -1.33
CA ILE A 173 -16.68 7.31 -1.14
C ILE A 173 -17.50 6.17 -0.55
N ALA A 174 -18.42 6.48 0.37
CA ALA A 174 -19.23 5.48 1.06
C ALA A 174 -20.17 4.78 0.07
N GLU A 175 -20.80 5.56 -0.82
CA GLU A 175 -21.66 5.07 -1.89
C GLU A 175 -20.88 4.23 -2.90
N GLU A 176 -19.67 4.67 -3.28
CA GLU A 176 -18.81 3.91 -4.19
C GLU A 176 -18.38 2.57 -3.59
N VAL A 177 -17.98 2.55 -2.32
CA VAL A 177 -17.65 1.32 -1.60
C VAL A 177 -18.87 0.42 -1.49
N ALA A 178 -20.05 0.95 -1.19
CA ALA A 178 -21.28 0.17 -1.09
C ALA A 178 -21.63 -0.55 -2.41
N ILE A 179 -21.37 0.07 -3.57
CA ILE A 179 -21.52 -0.57 -4.88
C ILE A 179 -20.58 -1.78 -5.01
N HIS A 180 -19.32 -1.63 -4.59
CA HIS A 180 -18.34 -2.73 -4.64
C HIS A 180 -18.69 -3.85 -3.66
N LEU A 181 -19.05 -3.53 -2.41
CA LEU A 181 -19.48 -4.51 -1.41
C LEU A 181 -20.69 -5.32 -1.89
N LYS A 182 -21.71 -4.65 -2.46
CA LYS A 182 -22.88 -5.32 -3.03
C LYS A 182 -22.49 -6.28 -4.15
N ARG A 183 -21.60 -5.87 -5.05
CA ARG A 183 -21.11 -6.72 -6.15
C ARG A 183 -20.35 -7.94 -5.64
N TRP A 184 -19.62 -7.79 -4.54
CA TRP A 184 -18.86 -8.86 -3.91
C TRP A 184 -19.69 -9.73 -2.94
N ASN A 185 -20.99 -9.46 -2.82
CA ASN A 185 -21.88 -10.07 -1.84
C ASN A 185 -21.36 -9.96 -0.39
N LEU A 186 -20.86 -8.78 -0.05
CA LEU A 186 -20.35 -8.45 1.27
C LEU A 186 -21.25 -7.42 1.95
N LYS A 187 -21.39 -7.57 3.26
CA LYS A 187 -22.03 -6.64 4.16
C LYS A 187 -20.95 -5.85 4.92
N ARG A 188 -21.10 -4.53 4.94
CA ARG A 188 -20.34 -3.67 5.86
C ARG A 188 -20.73 -4.00 7.30
N LEU A 189 -19.75 -4.25 8.14
CA LEU A 189 -19.92 -4.45 9.58
C LEU A 189 -19.75 -3.14 10.35
N VAL A 190 -18.55 -2.57 10.27
CA VAL A 190 -18.14 -1.40 11.05
C VAL A 190 -17.21 -0.52 10.26
N VAL A 191 -17.07 0.72 10.70
CA VAL A 191 -16.06 1.66 10.24
C VAL A 191 -15.17 2.02 11.43
N TRP A 192 -13.87 1.82 11.26
CA TRP A 192 -12.87 2.29 12.20
C TRP A 192 -12.17 3.51 11.66
N HIS A 193 -11.92 4.49 12.51
CA HIS A 193 -11.21 5.71 12.14
C HIS A 193 -9.81 5.68 12.73
N TRP A 194 -8.80 5.68 11.87
CA TRP A 194 -7.41 5.82 12.25
C TRP A 194 -7.07 7.31 12.41
N LEU A 195 -7.09 7.81 13.65
CA LEU A 195 -6.73 9.17 14.00
C LEU A 195 -5.20 9.32 14.07
N LYS A 196 -4.68 10.29 13.30
CA LYS A 196 -3.28 10.67 13.22
C LYS A 196 -3.01 11.78 14.23
N VAL A 197 -2.14 11.50 15.21
CA VAL A 197 -1.82 12.43 16.29
C VAL A 197 -0.33 12.75 16.35
N THR A 198 0.03 13.86 17.00
CA THR A 198 1.40 14.26 17.29
C THR A 198 1.97 13.38 18.42
N LYS A 199 3.26 13.61 18.77
CA LYS A 199 3.88 12.95 19.93
C LYS A 199 3.19 13.29 21.27
N GLU A 200 2.42 14.38 21.30
CA GLU A 200 1.67 14.85 22.48
C GLU A 200 0.23 14.33 22.49
N GLY A 201 -0.22 13.64 21.44
CA GLY A 201 -1.59 13.13 21.32
C GLY A 201 -2.55 14.09 20.61
N GLU A 202 -2.08 15.26 20.17
CA GLU A 202 -2.90 16.25 19.47
C GLU A 202 -3.12 15.87 18.00
N PRO A 203 -4.30 16.10 17.40
CA PRO A 203 -4.52 15.85 15.98
C PRO A 203 -3.52 16.60 15.09
N VAL A 204 -3.00 15.94 14.06
CA VAL A 204 -2.01 16.54 13.14
C VAL A 204 -2.55 17.72 12.31
N CYS A 205 -3.87 17.87 12.25
CA CYS A 205 -4.55 19.06 11.74
C CYS A 205 -5.94 19.19 12.37
N GLU A 206 -6.52 20.38 12.30
CA GLU A 206 -7.87 20.63 12.83
C GLU A 206 -8.95 19.86 12.05
N PHE A 207 -10.02 19.50 12.76
CA PHE A 207 -11.22 18.94 12.16
C PHE A 207 -11.97 20.02 11.37
N HIS A 208 -11.91 19.92 10.05
CA HIS A 208 -12.67 20.78 9.15
C HIS A 208 -13.83 19.98 8.53
N LEU A 209 -14.89 20.67 8.09
CA LEU A 209 -15.96 20.09 7.26
C LEU A 209 -15.51 19.75 5.82
N SER A 210 -14.20 19.65 5.59
CA SER A 210 -13.61 19.30 4.31
C SER A 210 -13.02 17.90 4.34
N HIS A 211 -12.49 17.41 3.22
CA HIS A 211 -11.83 16.10 3.16
C HIS A 211 -10.42 16.08 3.81
N LYS A 212 -9.92 17.23 4.26
CA LYS A 212 -8.63 17.35 4.97
C LYS A 212 -8.88 17.27 6.49
N VAL A 213 -8.94 16.05 6.99
CA VAL A 213 -9.17 15.74 8.41
C VAL A 213 -8.03 14.87 8.93
N PRO A 214 -7.77 14.86 10.25
CA PRO A 214 -6.62 14.16 10.83
C PRO A 214 -6.83 12.64 10.94
N PHE A 215 -7.71 12.04 10.15
CA PHE A 215 -7.94 10.60 10.20
C PHE A 215 -8.15 9.98 8.82
N GLU A 216 -7.94 8.69 8.72
CA GLU A 216 -8.39 7.85 7.60
C GLU A 216 -9.36 6.80 8.13
N SER A 217 -10.20 6.23 7.26
CA SER A 217 -11.19 5.25 7.72
C SER A 217 -10.94 3.89 7.11
N LEU A 218 -11.18 2.84 7.89
CA LEU A 218 -11.08 1.45 7.51
C LEU A 218 -12.46 0.81 7.63
N ILE A 219 -12.98 0.28 6.53
CA ILE A 219 -14.24 -0.46 6.51
C ILE A 219 -13.94 -1.93 6.71
N LEU A 220 -14.63 -2.56 7.66
CA LEU A 220 -14.65 -4.01 7.81
C LEU A 220 -15.93 -4.58 7.19
N ALA A 221 -15.79 -5.62 6.38
CA ALA A 221 -16.90 -6.27 5.69
C ALA A 221 -16.73 -7.79 5.65
N VAL A 222 -17.85 -8.51 5.71
CA VAL A 222 -17.91 -9.99 5.65
C VAL A 222 -19.06 -10.41 4.75
N ARG A 223 -19.16 -11.70 4.42
CA ARG A 223 -20.37 -12.23 3.78
C ARG A 223 -21.58 -12.07 4.71
N GLU A 224 -22.76 -11.78 4.16
CA GLU A 224 -23.98 -11.46 4.92
C GLU A 224 -24.28 -12.52 5.98
N GLU A 225 -24.12 -13.80 5.64
CA GLU A 225 -24.31 -14.96 6.51
C GLU A 225 -23.38 -14.98 7.73
N CYS A 226 -22.20 -14.36 7.63
CA CYS A 226 -21.21 -14.30 8.71
C CYS A 226 -21.43 -13.09 9.63
N ALA A 227 -22.20 -12.08 9.21
CA ALA A 227 -22.36 -10.84 9.95
C ALA A 227 -22.86 -11.03 11.40
N PRO A 228 -23.85 -11.88 11.71
CA PRO A 228 -24.31 -12.08 13.08
C PRO A 228 -23.23 -12.60 14.04
N GLU A 229 -22.26 -13.37 13.53
CA GLU A 229 -21.15 -13.87 14.34
C GLU A 229 -20.14 -12.76 14.64
N TYR A 230 -19.74 -12.01 13.61
CA TYR A 230 -18.74 -10.94 13.75
C TYR A 230 -19.26 -9.76 14.55
N CYS A 231 -20.55 -9.41 14.45
CA CYS A 231 -21.15 -8.34 15.26
C CYS A 231 -21.10 -8.60 16.77
N LYS A 232 -20.95 -9.87 17.20
CA LYS A 232 -20.77 -10.22 18.63
C LYS A 232 -19.32 -10.08 19.10
N LYS A 233 -18.37 -10.11 18.17
CA LYS A 233 -16.92 -10.14 18.45
C LYS A 233 -16.25 -8.79 18.24
N LEU A 234 -16.74 -8.00 17.29
CA LEU A 234 -16.16 -6.70 16.97
C LEU A 234 -16.84 -5.59 17.80
N PRO A 235 -16.07 -4.64 18.35
CA PRO A 235 -16.64 -3.43 18.90
C PRO A 235 -17.40 -2.66 17.80
N SER A 236 -18.39 -1.88 18.20
CA SER A 236 -19.09 -0.93 17.32
C SER A 236 -18.11 0.05 16.66
N ASP A 237 -18.61 0.89 15.73
CA ASP A 237 -17.83 1.98 15.12
C ASP A 237 -16.98 2.71 16.18
N GLY A 238 -15.69 2.92 15.86
CA GLY A 238 -14.69 3.27 16.87
C GLY A 238 -13.45 3.94 16.31
N PHE A 239 -12.64 4.51 17.21
CA PHE A 239 -11.41 5.22 16.87
C PHE A 239 -10.18 4.41 17.27
N ILE A 240 -9.24 4.28 16.34
CA ILE A 240 -7.89 3.76 16.57
C ILE A 240 -6.95 4.95 16.58
N PHE A 241 -6.22 5.11 17.67
CA PHE A 241 -5.16 6.11 17.80
C PHE A 241 -3.85 5.48 17.37
N SER A 242 -3.12 6.08 16.44
CA SER A 242 -1.71 5.74 16.28
C SER A 242 -0.84 7.00 16.29
N ARG A 243 0.34 6.80 16.89
CA ARG A 243 1.47 7.71 16.87
C ARG A 243 2.30 7.53 15.61
#